data_AF-V7FAX7-F1
#
_entry.id   AF-V7FAX7-F1
#
_cell.length_a   1.000
_cell.length_b   1.000
_cell.length_c   1.000
_cell.angle_alpha   90.00
_cell.angle_beta   90.00
_cell.angle_gamma   90.00
#
_symmetry.space_group_name_H-M   'P 1'
#
loop_
_entity.id
_entity.type
_entity.pdbx_description
1 polymer ?
#
loop_
_entity_poly.entity_id
_entity_poly.type
_entity_poly.pdbx_seq_one_letter_code
_entity_poly.pdbx_strand_id
1 'polypeptide(L)'
;MLGAALDVPLRAVVDAVRDYRALRREGVPDGAPFAISVATTGEELDVLAEIAATGSPEAKARAAKTIITVVNSWPEVVPIDQIDTRRFSAGAPSHWQASRHRKSVEINAAALVDVINELFGDQ
;
A
#
# COMPACT_ATOMS: atom_id res chain seq x y z
N MET A 1 22.38 -17.33 -20.37
CA MET A 1 20.94 -17.02 -20.32
C MET A 1 20.57 -16.51 -18.93
N LEU A 2 20.89 -15.27 -18.61
CA LEU A 2 20.44 -14.58 -17.38
C LEU A 2 19.34 -13.55 -17.69
N GLY A 3 19.33 -12.97 -18.89
CA GLY A 3 18.33 -11.99 -19.31
C GLY A 3 16.90 -12.53 -19.41
N ALA A 4 16.70 -13.75 -19.92
CA ALA A 4 15.35 -14.33 -20.08
C ALA A 4 14.71 -14.77 -18.74
N ALA A 5 15.53 -15.15 -17.75
CA ALA A 5 15.07 -15.51 -16.42
C ALA A 5 14.73 -14.30 -15.54
N LEU A 6 15.25 -13.11 -15.87
CA LEU A 6 14.88 -11.84 -15.23
C LEU A 6 13.64 -11.21 -15.88
N ASP A 7 13.45 -11.41 -17.19
CA ASP A 7 12.33 -10.81 -17.93
C ASP A 7 10.97 -11.33 -17.47
N VAL A 8 10.84 -12.63 -17.16
CA VAL A 8 9.57 -13.21 -16.67
C VAL A 8 9.18 -12.71 -15.28
N PRO A 9 10.07 -12.72 -14.26
CA PRO A 9 9.80 -12.09 -12.96
C PRO A 9 9.53 -10.59 -13.07
N LEU A 10 10.27 -9.84 -13.90
CA LEU A 10 10.06 -8.39 -14.04
C LEU A 10 8.72 -8.04 -14.68
N ARG A 11 8.25 -8.80 -15.67
CA ARG A 11 6.90 -8.62 -16.22
C ARG A 11 5.82 -8.95 -15.19
N ALA A 12 6.03 -9.99 -14.38
CA ALA A 12 5.13 -10.34 -13.29
C ALA A 12 5.03 -9.27 -12.20
N VAL A 13 6.08 -8.44 -12.01
CA VAL A 13 6.03 -7.31 -11.08
C VAL A 13 4.98 -6.28 -11.49
N VAL A 14 4.84 -5.97 -12.78
CA VAL A 14 3.88 -4.98 -13.26
C VAL A 14 2.45 -5.42 -12.94
N ASP A 15 2.13 -6.68 -13.22
CA ASP A 15 0.80 -7.23 -12.94
C ASP A 15 0.56 -7.34 -11.43
N ALA A 16 1.55 -7.77 -10.64
CA ALA A 16 1.44 -7.78 -9.18
C ALA A 16 1.20 -6.38 -8.61
N VAL A 17 1.90 -5.35 -9.09
CA VAL A 17 1.68 -3.96 -8.66
C VAL A 17 0.27 -3.50 -9.04
N ARG A 18 -0.20 -3.81 -10.25
CA ARG A 18 -1.56 -3.48 -10.68
C ARG A 18 -2.60 -4.14 -9.78
N ASP A 19 -2.44 -5.42 -9.50
CA ASP A 19 -3.37 -6.20 -8.68
C ASP A 19 -3.42 -5.66 -7.25
N TYR A 20 -2.26 -5.38 -6.64
CA TYR A 20 -2.18 -4.82 -5.30
C TYR A 20 -2.72 -3.39 -5.24
N ARG A 21 -2.51 -2.58 -6.28
CA ARG A 21 -3.07 -1.23 -6.35
C ARG A 21 -4.59 -1.24 -6.52
N ALA A 22 -5.16 -2.25 -7.16
CA ALA A 22 -6.60 -2.38 -7.37
C ALA A 22 -7.37 -2.92 -6.16
N LEU A 23 -6.68 -3.31 -5.06
CA LEU A 23 -7.33 -3.81 -3.86
C LEU A 23 -8.27 -2.77 -3.27
N ARG A 24 -9.46 -3.22 -2.85
CA ARG A 24 -10.51 -2.38 -2.28
C ARG A 24 -10.50 -2.46 -0.77
N ARG A 25 -10.95 -1.38 -0.12
CA ARG A 25 -11.06 -1.33 1.34
C ARG A 25 -12.01 -2.43 1.84
N GLU A 26 -11.55 -3.17 2.83
CA GLU A 26 -12.33 -4.24 3.45
C GLU A 26 -13.63 -3.68 4.06
N GLY A 27 -14.72 -4.43 3.91
CA GLY A 27 -16.04 -4.05 4.42
C GLY A 27 -16.81 -3.07 3.53
N VAL A 28 -16.24 -2.59 2.42
CA VAL A 28 -16.97 -1.78 1.43
C VAL A 28 -17.73 -2.71 0.46
N PRO A 29 -19.08 -2.69 0.45
CA PRO A 29 -19.86 -3.59 -0.41
C PRO A 29 -19.76 -3.20 -1.89
N ASP A 30 -20.02 -4.17 -2.75
CA ASP A 30 -20.20 -3.93 -4.18
C ASP A 30 -21.42 -3.03 -4.41
N GLY A 31 -21.24 -1.96 -5.18
CA GLY A 31 -22.26 -0.94 -5.43
C GLY A 31 -22.35 0.18 -4.38
N ALA A 32 -21.41 0.26 -3.43
CA ALA A 32 -21.32 1.44 -2.55
C ALA A 32 -21.17 2.75 -3.38
N PRO A 33 -21.67 3.90 -2.87
CA PRO A 33 -21.53 5.19 -3.56
C PRO A 33 -20.09 5.45 -3.98
N PHE A 34 -19.89 6.03 -5.18
CA PHE A 34 -18.57 6.22 -5.82
C PHE A 34 -17.50 6.77 -4.87
N ALA A 35 -17.85 7.78 -4.06
CA ALA A 35 -16.92 8.39 -3.09
C ALA A 35 -16.37 7.44 -2.01
N ILE A 36 -17.04 6.30 -1.76
CA ILE A 36 -16.66 5.29 -0.77
C ILE A 36 -16.15 4.01 -1.48
N SER A 37 -16.72 3.68 -2.64
CA SER A 37 -16.38 2.47 -3.39
C SER A 37 -15.04 2.52 -4.11
N VAL A 38 -14.54 3.72 -4.41
CA VAL A 38 -13.38 3.92 -5.28
C VAL A 38 -12.06 3.89 -4.52
N ALA A 39 -12.05 4.12 -3.20
CA ALA A 39 -10.82 4.12 -2.40
C ALA A 39 -10.07 2.79 -2.55
N THR A 40 -9.10 2.78 -3.46
CA THR A 40 -8.22 1.65 -3.71
C THR A 40 -6.94 1.80 -2.90
N THR A 41 -6.20 0.71 -2.73
CA THR A 41 -4.85 0.80 -2.16
C THR A 41 -3.95 1.73 -2.97
N GLY A 42 -4.07 1.73 -4.31
CA GLY A 42 -3.29 2.60 -5.17
C GLY A 42 -3.51 4.08 -4.84
N GLU A 43 -4.77 4.51 -4.75
CA GLU A 43 -5.11 5.89 -4.40
C GLU A 43 -4.63 6.27 -3.00
N GLU A 44 -4.75 5.36 -2.03
CA GLU A 44 -4.27 5.60 -0.67
C GLU A 44 -2.74 5.78 -0.62
N LEU A 45 -2.00 4.95 -1.34
CA LEU A 45 -0.54 5.08 -1.44
C LEU A 45 -0.12 6.33 -2.21
N ASP A 46 -0.89 6.74 -3.22
CA ASP A 46 -0.63 7.97 -3.96
C ASP A 46 -0.86 9.20 -3.08
N VAL A 47 -1.91 9.21 -2.25
CA VAL A 47 -2.14 10.27 -1.25
C VAL A 47 -0.97 10.34 -0.27
N LEU A 48 -0.47 9.20 0.21
CA LEU A 48 0.68 9.17 1.10
C LEU A 48 1.95 9.72 0.42
N ALA A 49 2.18 9.36 -0.84
CA ALA A 49 3.29 9.87 -1.64
C ALA A 49 3.18 11.38 -1.90
N GLU A 50 1.97 11.87 -2.18
CA GLU A 50 1.70 13.29 -2.36
C GLU A 50 1.97 14.07 -1.06
N ILE A 51 1.48 13.59 0.08
CA ILE A 51 1.78 14.20 1.39
C ILE A 51 3.28 14.24 1.64
N ALA A 52 4.00 13.16 1.32
CA ALA A 52 5.45 13.10 1.45
C ALA A 52 6.16 14.13 0.57
N ALA A 53 5.68 14.37 -0.65
CA ALA A 53 6.25 15.31 -1.60
C ALA A 53 5.92 16.77 -1.24
N THR A 54 4.64 17.10 -1.12
CA THR A 54 4.14 18.49 -1.11
C THR A 54 3.51 18.92 0.22
N GLY A 55 3.35 18.00 1.18
CA GLY A 55 2.71 18.29 2.46
C GLY A 55 3.48 19.28 3.34
N SER A 56 2.77 19.91 4.29
CA SER A 56 3.43 20.71 5.33
C SER A 56 4.41 19.87 6.16
N PRO A 57 5.39 20.46 6.85
CA PRO A 57 6.31 19.72 7.71
C PRO A 57 5.60 18.82 8.73
N GLU A 58 4.49 19.29 9.30
CA GLU A 58 3.68 18.51 10.25
C GLU A 58 2.94 17.36 9.54
N ALA A 59 2.47 17.56 8.31
CA ALA A 59 1.81 16.52 7.54
C ALA A 59 2.82 15.42 7.14
N LYS A 60 4.01 15.80 6.67
CA LYS A 60 5.12 14.87 6.39
C LYS A 60 5.53 14.09 7.64
N ALA A 61 5.66 14.76 8.79
CA ALA A 61 5.97 14.12 10.07
C ALA A 61 4.88 13.15 10.55
N ARG A 62 3.61 13.37 10.19
CA ARG A 62 2.53 12.40 10.45
C ARG A 62 2.59 11.22 9.48
N ALA A 63 2.75 11.47 8.19
CA ALA A 63 2.90 10.43 7.17
C ALA A 63 4.08 9.50 7.46
N ALA A 64 5.20 10.04 7.94
CA ALA A 64 6.38 9.28 8.34
C ALA A 64 6.12 8.27 9.49
N LYS A 65 5.05 8.43 10.26
CA LYS A 65 4.67 7.50 11.33
C LYS A 65 3.80 6.34 10.86
N THR A 66 3.40 6.34 9.59
CA THR A 66 2.61 5.26 9.01
C THR A 66 3.47 4.02 8.81
N ILE A 67 2.94 2.87 9.20
CA ILE A 67 3.50 1.56 8.87
C ILE A 67 2.66 0.98 7.73
N ILE A 68 3.29 0.61 6.63
CA ILE A 68 2.64 -0.03 5.50
C ILE A 68 2.95 -1.52 5.58
N THR A 69 1.97 -2.34 5.97
CA THR A 69 2.11 -3.78 5.98
C THR A 69 1.63 -4.37 4.65
N VAL A 70 2.52 -5.07 3.93
CA VAL A 70 2.18 -5.81 2.71
C VAL A 70 2.15 -7.30 3.03
N VAL A 71 1.02 -7.96 2.79
CA VAL A 71 0.85 -9.40 2.97
C VAL A 71 1.17 -10.12 1.67
N ASN A 72 1.92 -11.21 1.74
CA ASN A 72 2.28 -12.02 0.57
C ASN A 72 1.64 -13.42 0.58
N SER A 73 1.03 -13.84 1.69
CA SER A 73 0.24 -15.08 1.75
C SER A 73 -1.10 -14.96 1.02
N TRP A 74 -1.59 -13.73 0.83
CA TRP A 74 -2.70 -13.35 -0.04
C TRP A 74 -2.58 -11.85 -0.38
N PRO A 75 -3.29 -11.35 -1.40
CA PRO A 75 -3.31 -9.93 -1.73
C PRO A 75 -3.97 -9.10 -0.62
N GLU A 76 -3.14 -8.43 0.18
CA GLU A 76 -3.58 -7.49 1.22
C GLU A 76 -2.51 -6.42 1.50
N VAL A 77 -2.96 -5.17 1.68
CA VAL A 77 -2.15 -4.05 2.15
C VAL A 77 -2.86 -3.36 3.31
N VAL A 78 -2.09 -3.03 4.34
CA VAL A 78 -2.60 -2.41 5.57
C VAL A 78 -1.75 -1.20 5.94
N PRO A 79 -2.15 0.02 5.55
CA PRO A 79 -1.60 1.24 6.13
C PRO A 79 -2.13 1.41 7.56
N ILE A 80 -1.21 1.53 8.50
CA ILE A 80 -1.47 1.73 9.92
C ILE A 80 -0.89 3.09 10.29
N ASP A 81 -1.74 4.04 10.65
CA ASP A 81 -1.31 5.32 11.22
C ASP A 81 -1.69 5.41 12.70
N GLN A 82 -1.48 6.57 13.33
CA GLN A 82 -1.74 6.74 14.76
C GLN A 82 -3.23 6.73 15.14
N ILE A 83 -4.13 6.81 14.15
CA ILE A 83 -5.56 7.09 14.34
C ILE A 83 -6.41 5.98 13.73
N ASP A 84 -5.99 5.42 12.58
CA ASP A 84 -6.75 4.42 11.83
C ASP A 84 -5.86 3.26 11.35
N THR A 85 -6.48 2.10 11.21
CA THR A 85 -5.92 0.93 10.53
C THR A 85 -6.81 0.62 9.33
N ARG A 86 -6.31 0.91 8.14
CA ARG A 86 -7.05 0.72 6.90
C ARG A 86 -6.60 -0.57 6.25
N ARG A 87 -7.54 -1.46 5.95
CA ARG A 87 -7.25 -2.76 5.37
C ARG A 87 -7.81 -2.81 3.96
N PHE A 88 -6.97 -3.17 3.01
CA PHE A 88 -7.34 -3.39 1.63
C PHE A 88 -6.97 -4.82 1.26
N SER A 89 -7.92 -5.59 0.77
CA SER A 89 -7.74 -7.01 0.56
C SER A 89 -8.65 -7.53 -0.55
N ALA A 90 -8.29 -8.67 -1.12
CA ALA A 90 -9.14 -9.42 -2.04
C ALA A 90 -9.42 -10.82 -1.47
N GLY A 91 -10.60 -11.36 -1.79
CA GLY A 91 -11.03 -12.69 -1.34
C GLY A 91 -11.65 -12.70 0.06
N ALA A 92 -11.57 -13.85 0.75
CA ALA A 92 -12.11 -14.05 2.10
C ALA A 92 -10.98 -14.22 3.14
N PRO A 93 -10.23 -13.15 3.45
CA PRO A 93 -9.06 -13.22 4.34
C PRO A 93 -9.43 -13.54 5.79
N SER A 94 -10.66 -13.26 6.23
CA SER A 94 -11.13 -13.44 7.61
C SER A 94 -10.96 -14.87 8.16
N HIS A 95 -11.16 -15.90 7.32
CA HIS A 95 -10.98 -17.30 7.75
C HIS A 95 -9.49 -17.72 7.87
N TRP A 96 -8.58 -16.99 7.23
CA TRP A 96 -7.15 -17.33 7.17
C TRP A 96 -6.27 -16.42 8.04
N GLN A 97 -6.75 -15.21 8.36
CA GLN A 97 -6.09 -14.25 9.25
C GLN A 97 -5.84 -14.80 10.66
N ALA A 98 -6.77 -15.61 11.20
CA ALA A 98 -6.66 -16.19 12.54
C ALA A 98 -5.61 -17.32 12.65
N SER A 99 -5.17 -17.88 11.52
CA SER A 99 -4.62 -19.25 11.47
C SER A 99 -3.09 -19.33 11.40
N ARG A 100 -2.34 -18.30 11.85
CA ARG A 100 -0.85 -18.21 11.73
C ARG A 100 -0.28 -18.33 10.30
N HIS A 101 -1.13 -18.30 9.27
CA HIS A 101 -0.71 -18.39 7.87
C HIS A 101 -0.39 -17.02 7.25
N ARG A 102 -0.66 -15.92 7.97
CA ARG A 102 -0.37 -14.56 7.51
C ARG A 102 1.13 -14.30 7.50
N LYS A 103 1.70 -14.12 6.32
CA LYS A 103 3.09 -13.67 6.14
C LYS A 103 3.09 -12.26 5.57
N SER A 104 3.78 -11.35 6.23
CA SER A 104 3.82 -9.95 5.83
C SER A 104 5.20 -9.34 5.98
N VAL A 105 5.42 -8.27 5.21
CA VAL A 105 6.57 -7.37 5.33
C VAL A 105 6.02 -6.00 5.74
N GLU A 106 6.73 -5.33 6.64
CA GLU A 106 6.39 -3.99 7.07
C GLU A 106 7.38 -3.00 6.47
N ILE A 107 6.83 -1.92 5.92
CA ILE A 107 7.59 -0.82 5.33
C ILE A 107 7.29 0.41 6.18
N ASN A 108 8.34 1.05 6.69
CA ASN A 108 8.21 2.29 7.41
C ASN A 108 8.04 3.44 6.41
N ALA A 109 6.93 4.18 6.49
CA ALA A 109 6.69 5.32 5.61
C ALA A 109 7.67 6.48 5.84
N ALA A 110 8.39 6.54 6.96
CA ALA A 110 9.50 7.49 7.13
C ALA A 110 10.55 7.34 6.01
N ALA A 111 10.92 6.10 5.67
CA ALA A 111 11.87 5.85 4.60
C ALA A 111 11.33 6.29 3.22
N LEU A 112 10.01 6.16 3.01
CA LEU A 112 9.35 6.68 1.82
C LEU A 112 9.42 8.21 1.76
N VAL A 113 9.12 8.88 2.88
CA VAL A 113 9.19 10.34 2.98
C VAL A 113 10.62 10.84 2.73
N ASP A 114 11.62 10.19 3.32
CA ASP A 114 13.04 10.54 3.14
C ASP A 114 13.46 10.40 1.67
N VAL A 115 13.13 9.28 1.02
CA VAL A 115 13.43 9.05 -0.40
C VAL A 115 12.72 10.06 -1.31
N ILE A 116 11.45 10.39 -1.04
CA ILE A 116 10.72 11.37 -1.84
C ILE A 116 11.35 12.76 -1.67
N ASN A 117 11.72 13.16 -0.45
CA ASN A 117 12.42 14.42 -0.22
C ASN A 117 13.81 14.43 -0.87
N GLU A 118 14.54 13.32 -0.88
CA GLU A 118 15.84 13.22 -1.56
C GLU A 118 15.69 13.38 -3.09
N LEU A 119 14.68 12.75 -3.69
CA LEU A 119 14.46 12.75 -5.14
C LEU A 119 13.82 14.03 -5.67
N PHE A 120 12.93 14.65 -4.89
CA PHE A 120 12.04 15.71 -5.36
C PHE A 120 11.97 16.93 -4.43
N GLY A 121 12.68 16.92 -3.30
CA GLY A 121 12.74 18.08 -2.42
C GLY A 121 13.58 19.20 -3.03
N ASP A 122 13.08 20.42 -2.98
CA ASP A 122 13.88 21.61 -3.27
C ASP A 122 14.95 21.77 -2.18
N GLN A 123 16.22 21.94 -2.57
CA GLN A 123 17.28 22.39 -1.65
C GLN A 123 17.02 23.82 -1.17
#